data_AF-A0A444LJ58-F1
#
_entry.id   AF-A0A444LJ58-F1
#
_cell.length_a   1.000
_cell.length_b   1.000
_cell.length_c   1.000
_cell.angle_alpha   90.00
_cell.angle_beta   90.00
_cell.angle_gamma   90.00
#
_symmetry.space_group_name_H-M   'P 1'
#
loop_
_entity.id
_entity.type
_entity.pdbx_description
1 polymer ?
#
loop_
_entity_poly.entity_id
_entity_poly.type
_entity_poly.pdbx_seq_one_letter_code
_entity_poly.pdbx_strand_id
1 'polypeptide(L)'
;MTAHILIVDDDPIQRRLLKNAVERQGYTAHLAENGRVALEFLRNTSGIMNVIILDLMMPEMDGLTFLAAIRNLGIETPVIVQTGQGGIETVVEAMRAGAFDFVVKPVSPERIAASVANALKVDQKESRSRAVRRRNGAIGFNDIVSASPDMLRVIDLAQRAAHSNIPVVLEGESGVGKEMVARAIQSASDKAGKPFITVNCGAIPHNLVESILFGHEKGAFTGASEKHTGKFVEADGGTLFLDEIGDLPLEVQVKLLRAVQQGEIETVGAGKVQKVNVRLISATNKDLIEEVRLGRFREDLYYRLNVFPITIPALRRRKEDIPHLARVFAERFSVEQKLPRQVTLSAGALALLTAYDWPGNIRQLENAIFRAVVLAQTTELTEADFPQIAAQLPDYHRGELVGTPSLPSVSTESERAVRDALAETPVFANSERGRDGRIDAKAMLAAAYPTAENVIATTDESGEVRKLADVEEELIRFALKFYRGQMSQVARKLGIGRSTLYRKLKDYGIDPDDPLKEAA
;
A
#
# COMPACT_ATOMS: atom_id res chain seq x y z
N MET A 1 17.93 -21.77 -3.48
CA MET A 1 17.13 -22.95 -3.12
C MET A 1 15.74 -22.76 -3.70
N THR A 2 15.25 -23.73 -4.45
CA THR A 2 13.87 -23.77 -4.96
C THR A 2 12.95 -24.02 -3.77
N ALA A 3 11.96 -23.15 -3.55
CA ALA A 3 11.02 -23.31 -2.45
C ALA A 3 10.05 -24.47 -2.74
N HIS A 4 9.73 -25.26 -1.72
CA HIS A 4 8.79 -26.38 -1.82
C HIS A 4 7.43 -25.96 -1.24
N ILE A 5 6.39 -26.16 -2.03
CA ILE A 5 5.02 -25.73 -1.70
C ILE A 5 4.12 -26.94 -1.72
N LEU A 6 3.42 -27.19 -0.61
CA LEU A 6 2.43 -28.26 -0.51
C LEU A 6 1.04 -27.70 -0.86
N ILE A 7 0.36 -28.29 -1.82
CA ILE A 7 -1.00 -27.92 -2.23
C ILE A 7 -1.95 -29.02 -1.77
N VAL A 8 -2.92 -28.65 -0.96
CA VAL A 8 -3.92 -29.54 -0.36
C VAL A 8 -5.30 -29.08 -0.78
N ASP A 9 -5.91 -29.81 -1.72
CA ASP A 9 -7.22 -29.48 -2.30
C ASP A 9 -7.83 -30.78 -2.86
N ASP A 10 -9.11 -31.03 -2.64
CA ASP A 10 -9.76 -32.27 -3.10
C ASP A 10 -10.07 -32.24 -4.60
N ASP A 11 -10.29 -31.05 -5.17
CA ASP A 11 -10.57 -30.85 -6.59
C ASP A 11 -9.30 -31.06 -7.44
N PRO A 12 -9.25 -32.10 -8.29
CA PRO A 12 -8.08 -32.40 -9.12
C PRO A 12 -7.81 -31.33 -10.18
N ILE A 13 -8.82 -30.56 -10.61
CA ILE A 13 -8.66 -29.46 -11.57
C ILE A 13 -7.93 -28.31 -10.89
N GLN A 14 -8.36 -27.94 -9.68
CA GLN A 14 -7.75 -26.86 -8.91
C GLN A 14 -6.33 -27.19 -8.49
N ARG A 15 -6.07 -28.41 -8.00
CA ARG A 15 -4.69 -28.87 -7.74
C ARG A 15 -3.77 -28.72 -8.94
N ARG A 16 -4.23 -29.07 -10.15
CA ARG A 16 -3.44 -28.93 -11.39
C ARG A 16 -3.21 -27.47 -11.76
N LEU A 17 -4.22 -26.60 -11.62
CA LEU A 17 -4.08 -25.17 -11.87
C LEU A 17 -3.07 -24.52 -10.91
N LEU A 18 -3.18 -24.84 -9.62
CA LEU A 18 -2.27 -24.36 -8.59
C LEU A 18 -0.85 -24.87 -8.81
N LYS A 19 -0.69 -26.15 -9.15
CA LYS A 19 0.60 -26.74 -9.52
C LYS A 19 1.27 -25.94 -10.64
N ASN A 20 0.55 -25.72 -11.75
CA ASN A 20 1.08 -24.97 -12.88
C ASN A 20 1.42 -23.51 -12.53
N ALA A 21 0.59 -22.87 -11.70
CA ALA A 21 0.83 -21.49 -11.24
C ALA A 21 2.10 -21.40 -10.39
N VAL A 22 2.30 -22.36 -9.49
CA VAL A 22 3.45 -22.46 -8.58
C VAL A 22 4.74 -22.80 -9.35
N GLU A 23 4.69 -23.78 -10.26
CA GLU A 23 5.86 -24.20 -11.05
C GLU A 23 6.31 -23.12 -12.04
N ARG A 24 5.39 -22.33 -12.61
CA ARG A 24 5.73 -21.16 -13.46
C ARG A 24 6.54 -20.10 -12.72
N GLN A 25 6.43 -20.03 -11.40
CA GLN A 25 7.21 -19.12 -10.56
C GLN A 25 8.57 -19.71 -10.13
N GLY A 26 8.92 -20.91 -10.62
CA GLY A 26 10.19 -21.58 -10.32
C GLY A 26 10.21 -22.33 -8.99
N TYR A 27 9.04 -22.62 -8.40
CA TYR A 27 8.91 -23.40 -7.17
C TYR A 27 8.57 -24.87 -7.43
N THR A 28 8.81 -25.74 -6.46
CA THR A 28 8.45 -27.16 -6.53
C THR A 28 7.12 -27.39 -5.83
N ALA A 29 6.12 -27.89 -6.56
CA ALA A 29 4.79 -28.16 -6.03
C ALA A 29 4.63 -29.64 -5.64
N HIS A 30 4.19 -29.88 -4.41
CA HIS A 30 3.77 -31.18 -3.89
C HIS A 30 2.25 -31.19 -3.75
N LEU A 31 1.59 -32.30 -4.06
CA LEU A 31 0.13 -32.38 -4.09
C LEU A 31 -0.39 -33.37 -3.05
N ALA A 32 -1.44 -32.97 -2.33
CA ALA A 32 -2.21 -33.82 -1.44
C ALA A 32 -3.71 -33.63 -1.72
N GLU A 33 -4.48 -34.70 -1.62
CA GLU A 33 -5.90 -34.71 -1.97
C GLU A 33 -6.85 -34.46 -0.79
N ASN A 34 -6.34 -34.49 0.43
CA ASN A 34 -7.09 -34.17 1.64
C ASN A 34 -6.10 -33.84 2.79
N GLY A 35 -6.64 -33.36 3.92
CA GLY A 35 -5.84 -33.01 5.09
C GLY A 35 -5.07 -34.19 5.71
N ARG A 36 -5.58 -35.43 5.63
CA ARG A 36 -4.92 -36.62 6.19
C ARG A 36 -3.65 -36.97 5.42
N VAL A 37 -3.73 -37.05 4.09
CA VAL A 37 -2.58 -37.31 3.21
C VAL A 37 -1.53 -36.21 3.35
N ALA A 38 -1.97 -34.95 3.44
CA ALA A 38 -1.07 -33.82 3.68
C ALA A 38 -0.33 -33.94 5.03
N LEU A 39 -1.02 -34.39 6.08
CA LEU A 39 -0.42 -34.54 7.41
C LEU A 39 0.61 -35.68 7.45
N GLU A 40 0.33 -36.81 6.80
CA GLU A 40 1.29 -37.91 6.64
C GLU A 40 2.52 -37.46 5.83
N PHE A 41 2.30 -36.70 4.76
CA PHE A 41 3.37 -36.15 3.94
C PHE A 41 4.28 -35.21 4.73
N LEU A 42 3.71 -34.34 5.57
CA LEU A 42 4.47 -33.45 6.46
C LEU A 42 5.27 -34.21 7.52
N ARG A 43 4.71 -35.28 8.09
CA ARG A 43 5.43 -36.14 9.06
C ARG A 43 6.66 -36.80 8.43
N ASN A 44 6.52 -37.33 7.23
CA ASN A 44 7.59 -38.06 6.53
C ASN A 44 8.67 -37.13 5.93
N THR A 45 8.36 -35.85 5.71
CA THR A 45 9.20 -34.90 4.96
C THR A 45 9.65 -33.69 5.80
N SER A 46 9.74 -33.89 7.12
CA SER A 46 9.98 -32.83 8.12
C SER A 46 11.10 -31.85 7.71
N GLY A 47 10.75 -30.57 7.54
CA GLY A 47 11.69 -29.46 7.33
C GLY A 47 11.93 -29.02 5.88
N ILE A 48 11.28 -29.63 4.88
CA ILE A 48 11.47 -29.25 3.46
C ILE A 48 10.40 -28.26 2.96
N MET A 49 9.20 -28.26 3.54
CA MET A 49 8.08 -27.46 3.04
C MET A 49 8.13 -26.02 3.55
N ASN A 50 8.06 -25.06 2.62
CA ASN A 50 8.15 -23.63 2.93
C ASN A 50 6.79 -22.93 2.98
N VAL A 51 5.79 -23.43 2.24
CA VAL A 51 4.41 -22.89 2.25
C VAL A 51 3.42 -24.03 2.03
N ILE A 52 2.26 -23.95 2.68
CA ILE A 52 1.14 -24.84 2.44
C ILE A 52 -0.01 -24.01 1.84
N ILE A 53 -0.60 -24.47 0.75
CA ILE A 53 -1.86 -23.95 0.18
C ILE A 53 -2.94 -24.97 0.54
N LEU A 54 -3.99 -24.54 1.23
CA LEU A 54 -4.98 -25.43 1.84
C LEU A 54 -6.40 -25.01 1.48
N ASP A 55 -7.21 -25.92 0.93
CA ASP A 55 -8.67 -25.73 0.87
C ASP A 55 -9.31 -25.97 2.25
N LEU A 56 -10.28 -25.14 2.64
CA LEU A 56 -11.05 -25.35 3.86
C LEU A 56 -12.04 -26.50 3.75
N MET A 57 -12.62 -26.67 2.57
CA MET A 57 -13.76 -27.55 2.37
C MET A 57 -13.30 -28.83 1.67
N MET A 58 -12.79 -29.79 2.45
CA MET A 58 -12.31 -31.07 1.92
C MET A 58 -12.94 -32.26 2.68
N PRO A 59 -13.16 -33.40 2.01
CA PRO A 59 -13.62 -34.63 2.65
C PRO A 59 -12.57 -35.22 3.61
N GLU A 60 -13.04 -36.07 4.54
CA GLU A 60 -12.29 -36.74 5.61
C GLU A 60 -11.73 -35.82 6.70
N MET A 61 -10.88 -34.87 6.34
CA MET A 61 -10.26 -33.91 7.25
C MET A 61 -10.38 -32.52 6.62
N ASP A 62 -11.19 -31.67 7.25
CA ASP A 62 -11.38 -30.28 6.84
C ASP A 62 -10.13 -29.43 7.12
N GLY A 63 -10.06 -28.27 6.46
CA GLY A 63 -8.89 -27.40 6.55
C GLY A 63 -8.67 -26.82 7.96
N LEU A 64 -9.73 -26.61 8.75
CA LEU A 64 -9.60 -26.11 10.13
C LEU A 64 -9.00 -27.17 11.07
N THR A 65 -9.44 -28.42 10.95
CA THR A 65 -8.89 -29.56 11.68
C THR A 65 -7.43 -29.81 11.29
N PHE A 66 -7.12 -29.65 10.00
CA PHE A 66 -5.74 -29.73 9.52
C PHE A 66 -4.85 -28.64 10.13
N LEU A 67 -5.30 -27.37 10.14
CA LEU A 67 -4.58 -26.25 10.77
C LEU A 67 -4.32 -26.50 12.27
N ALA A 68 -5.32 -27.02 13.00
CA ALA A 68 -5.17 -27.38 14.40
C ALA A 68 -4.14 -28.52 14.60
N ALA A 69 -4.16 -29.52 13.71
CA ALA A 69 -3.27 -30.67 13.78
C ALA A 69 -1.79 -30.31 13.53
N ILE A 70 -1.49 -29.49 12.52
CA ILE A 70 -0.12 -29.06 12.23
C ILE A 70 0.45 -28.17 13.35
N ARG A 71 -0.41 -27.34 13.97
CA ARG A 71 -0.04 -26.50 15.13
C ARG A 71 0.31 -27.35 16.34
N ASN A 72 -0.48 -28.38 16.63
CA ASN A 72 -0.21 -29.31 17.75
C ASN A 72 1.07 -30.12 17.54
N LEU A 73 1.49 -30.33 16.29
CA LEU A 73 2.75 -30.99 15.92
C LEU A 73 3.95 -30.02 15.92
N GLY A 74 3.75 -28.73 16.19
CA GLY A 74 4.82 -27.72 16.21
C GLY A 74 5.36 -27.39 14.81
N ILE A 75 4.58 -27.60 13.75
CA ILE A 75 4.98 -27.25 12.39
C ILE A 75 4.72 -25.75 12.18
N GLU A 76 5.78 -24.97 12.01
CA GLU A 76 5.74 -23.49 11.85
C GLU A 76 5.53 -23.04 10.39
N THR A 77 5.32 -23.96 9.44
CA THR A 77 5.18 -23.64 8.01
C THR A 77 3.93 -22.76 7.75
N PRO A 78 4.05 -21.59 7.08
CA PRO A 78 2.92 -20.71 6.82
C PRO A 78 1.88 -21.35 5.89
N VAL A 79 0.59 -21.21 6.25
CA VAL A 79 -0.54 -21.80 5.51
C VAL A 79 -1.40 -20.72 4.85
N ILE A 80 -1.54 -20.78 3.54
CA ILE A 80 -2.45 -19.94 2.75
C ILE A 80 -3.73 -20.72 2.55
N VAL A 81 -4.83 -20.17 3.06
CA VAL A 81 -6.13 -20.83 3.02
C VAL A 81 -6.94 -20.39 1.80
N GLN A 82 -7.63 -21.33 1.17
CA GLN A 82 -8.55 -21.10 0.07
C GLN A 82 -9.95 -21.62 0.42
N THR A 83 -11.01 -20.93 -0.02
CA THR A 83 -12.39 -21.41 0.12
C THR A 83 -13.31 -20.82 -0.95
N GLY A 84 -14.39 -21.52 -1.29
CA GLY A 84 -15.45 -21.01 -2.16
C GLY A 84 -16.46 -20.09 -1.46
N GLN A 85 -16.54 -20.09 -0.13
CA GLN A 85 -17.47 -19.25 0.64
C GLN A 85 -16.73 -18.07 1.29
N GLY A 86 -16.90 -16.87 0.73
CA GLY A 86 -16.28 -15.62 1.22
C GLY A 86 -16.95 -14.99 2.44
N GLY A 87 -17.55 -15.78 3.33
CA GLY A 87 -18.20 -15.29 4.54
C GLY A 87 -17.17 -14.78 5.55
N ILE A 88 -17.43 -13.62 6.17
CA ILE A 88 -16.52 -12.98 7.14
C ILE A 88 -16.17 -13.95 8.29
N GLU A 89 -17.13 -14.77 8.74
CA GLU A 89 -16.96 -15.75 9.82
C GLU A 89 -15.87 -16.79 9.49
N THR A 90 -15.93 -17.39 8.30
CA THR A 90 -14.98 -18.41 7.83
C THR A 90 -13.56 -17.85 7.70
N VAL A 91 -13.42 -16.58 7.28
CA VAL A 91 -12.12 -15.90 7.21
C VAL A 91 -11.52 -15.72 8.60
N VAL A 92 -12.34 -15.27 9.56
CA VAL A 92 -11.91 -15.04 10.94
C VAL A 92 -11.51 -16.35 11.61
N GLU A 93 -12.25 -17.43 11.39
CA GLU A 93 -11.93 -18.76 11.91
C GLU A 93 -10.61 -19.31 11.35
N ALA A 94 -10.39 -19.21 10.03
CA ALA A 94 -9.14 -19.64 9.40
C ALA A 94 -7.92 -18.87 9.95
N MET A 95 -8.03 -17.54 10.11
CA MET A 95 -6.95 -16.72 10.68
C MET A 95 -6.68 -17.06 12.15
N ARG A 96 -7.72 -17.28 12.97
CA ARG A 96 -7.58 -17.73 14.38
C ARG A 96 -6.95 -19.12 14.49
N ALA A 97 -7.22 -20.00 13.54
CA ALA A 97 -6.62 -21.33 13.47
C ALA A 97 -5.13 -21.30 13.09
N GLY A 98 -4.59 -20.15 12.67
CA GLY A 98 -3.18 -19.95 12.35
C GLY A 98 -2.87 -19.83 10.86
N ALA A 99 -3.87 -19.55 10.03
CA ALA A 99 -3.64 -19.22 8.61
C ALA A 99 -2.80 -17.94 8.47
N PHE A 100 -1.89 -17.95 7.52
CA PHE A 100 -1.01 -16.83 7.18
C PHE A 100 -1.72 -15.79 6.29
N ASP A 101 -2.40 -16.27 5.26
CA ASP A 101 -3.19 -15.46 4.33
C ASP A 101 -4.40 -16.28 3.89
N PHE A 102 -5.41 -15.61 3.35
CA PHE A 102 -6.66 -16.23 2.94
C PHE A 102 -7.10 -15.71 1.57
N VAL A 103 -7.76 -16.59 0.81
CA VAL A 103 -8.15 -16.37 -0.57
C VAL A 103 -9.53 -16.95 -0.84
N VAL A 104 -10.43 -16.13 -1.39
CA VAL A 104 -11.75 -16.58 -1.86
C VAL A 104 -11.68 -17.04 -3.32
N LYS A 105 -12.19 -18.24 -3.62
CA LYS A 105 -12.34 -18.78 -4.98
C LYS A 105 -13.56 -18.11 -5.66
N PRO A 106 -13.48 -17.71 -6.95
CA PRO A 106 -12.37 -17.91 -7.89
C PRO A 106 -11.25 -16.89 -7.68
N VAL A 107 -10.01 -17.37 -7.67
CA VAL A 107 -8.81 -16.55 -7.48
C VAL A 107 -7.93 -16.58 -8.72
N SER A 108 -7.32 -15.44 -9.06
CA SER A 108 -6.36 -15.35 -10.14
C SER A 108 -4.99 -15.94 -9.76
N PRO A 109 -4.25 -16.57 -10.70
CA PRO A 109 -2.92 -17.10 -10.43
C PRO A 109 -1.94 -16.06 -9.84
N GLU A 110 -2.09 -14.78 -10.18
CA GLU A 110 -1.26 -13.69 -9.69
C GLU A 110 -1.49 -13.41 -8.20
N ARG A 111 -2.74 -13.49 -7.72
CA ARG A 111 -3.05 -13.31 -6.29
C ARG A 111 -2.45 -14.43 -5.45
N ILE A 112 -2.49 -15.67 -5.94
CA ILE A 112 -1.86 -16.81 -5.27
C ILE A 112 -0.34 -16.66 -5.27
N ALA A 113 0.25 -16.29 -6.40
CA ALA A 113 1.68 -16.03 -6.49
C ALA A 113 2.14 -14.93 -5.51
N ALA A 114 1.35 -13.87 -5.35
CA ALA A 114 1.60 -12.81 -4.38
C ALA A 114 1.50 -13.31 -2.92
N SER A 115 0.48 -14.10 -2.59
CA SER A 115 0.34 -14.71 -1.25
C SER A 115 1.51 -15.65 -0.93
N VAL A 116 1.90 -16.50 -1.88
CA VAL A 116 3.03 -17.43 -1.75
C VAL A 116 4.34 -16.66 -1.58
N ALA A 117 4.58 -15.62 -2.38
CA ALA A 117 5.77 -14.78 -2.26
C ALA A 117 5.85 -14.08 -0.88
N ASN A 118 4.71 -13.64 -0.35
CA ASN A 118 4.64 -13.04 0.99
C ASN A 118 4.89 -14.06 2.10
N ALA A 119 4.34 -15.28 1.99
CA ALA A 119 4.58 -16.37 2.94
C ALA A 119 6.06 -16.78 2.98
N LEU A 120 6.70 -16.90 1.81
CA LEU A 120 8.14 -17.21 1.70
C LEU A 120 9.05 -16.11 2.26
N LYS A 121 8.60 -14.84 2.30
CA LYS A 121 9.33 -13.74 2.94
C LYS A 121 9.28 -13.84 4.47
N VAL A 122 8.25 -14.46 5.04
CA VAL A 122 8.08 -14.61 6.49
C VAL A 122 8.89 -15.80 7.03
N ASP A 123 8.96 -16.92 6.31
CA ASP A 123 9.87 -18.05 6.63
C ASP A 123 11.35 -17.61 6.59
N GLN A 124 11.71 -16.72 5.67
CA GLN A 124 13.03 -16.07 5.65
C GLN A 124 13.23 -15.05 6.78
N LYS A 125 12.17 -14.50 7.39
CA LYS A 125 12.25 -13.60 8.55
C LYS A 125 12.27 -14.37 9.87
N GLU A 126 11.61 -15.52 9.98
CA GLU A 126 11.60 -16.34 11.20
C GLU A 126 12.86 -17.22 11.33
N SER A 127 13.34 -17.82 10.24
CA SER A 127 14.67 -18.46 10.24
C SER A 127 15.81 -17.45 10.46
N ARG A 128 15.65 -16.21 9.97
CA ARG A 128 16.49 -15.08 10.37
C ARG A 128 16.24 -14.67 11.81
N SER A 129 15.04 -14.74 12.37
CA SER A 129 14.77 -14.29 13.74
C SER A 129 15.53 -15.09 14.82
N ARG A 130 15.82 -16.38 14.57
CA ARG A 130 16.70 -17.18 15.45
C ARG A 130 18.20 -16.88 15.25
N ALA A 131 18.63 -16.44 14.06
CA ALA A 131 20.01 -16.01 13.77
C ALA A 131 20.27 -14.50 14.01
N VAL A 132 19.22 -13.67 14.01
CA VAL A 132 19.21 -12.19 14.16
C VAL A 132 19.05 -11.77 15.62
N ARG A 133 18.84 -12.72 16.55
CA ARG A 133 19.23 -12.50 17.95
C ARG A 133 20.73 -12.17 18.12
N ARG A 134 21.53 -12.30 17.06
CA ARG A 134 22.92 -11.82 16.95
C ARG A 134 23.09 -10.80 15.81
N ARG A 135 22.32 -9.71 15.80
CA ARG A 135 22.74 -8.40 15.25
C ARG A 135 21.66 -7.37 15.59
N ASN A 136 21.98 -6.47 16.51
CA ASN A 136 21.15 -5.31 16.86
C ASN A 136 20.74 -4.54 15.59
N GLY A 137 19.44 -4.24 15.47
CA GLY A 137 18.86 -3.41 14.42
C GLY A 137 17.48 -2.91 14.86
N ALA A 138 17.40 -2.34 16.07
CA ALA A 138 16.23 -1.59 16.49
C ALA A 138 16.23 -0.27 15.70
N ILE A 139 15.10 0.11 15.12
CA ILE A 139 14.95 1.36 14.36
C ILE A 139 15.27 2.53 15.30
N GLY A 140 16.41 3.17 15.09
CA GLY A 140 16.90 4.29 15.87
C GLY A 140 16.68 5.63 15.17
N PHE A 141 17.03 6.72 15.84
CA PHE A 141 16.94 8.07 15.25
C PHE A 141 17.80 8.23 13.99
N ASN A 142 18.89 7.46 13.86
CA ASN A 142 19.75 7.48 12.67
C ASN A 142 19.07 6.85 11.44
N ASP A 143 18.00 6.07 11.63
CA ASP A 143 17.23 5.48 10.53
C ASP A 143 16.13 6.44 10.02
N ILE A 144 15.88 7.56 10.72
CA ILE A 144 14.94 8.59 10.29
C ILE A 144 15.67 9.50 9.28
N VAL A 145 15.36 9.31 8.00
CA VAL A 145 15.92 10.10 6.92
C VAL A 145 15.33 11.51 6.95
N SER A 146 16.16 12.52 7.17
CA SER A 146 15.75 13.92 7.10
C SER A 146 16.92 14.87 6.79
N ALA A 147 16.61 15.91 6.02
CA ALA A 147 17.45 17.07 5.73
C ALA A 147 16.79 18.39 6.16
N SER A 148 15.50 18.38 6.51
CA SER A 148 14.73 19.59 6.85
C SER A 148 14.95 20.04 8.30
N PRO A 149 15.13 21.35 8.56
CA PRO A 149 15.27 21.90 9.91
C PRO A 149 14.08 21.58 10.82
N ASP A 150 12.87 21.51 10.26
CA ASP A 150 11.64 21.23 11.01
C ASP A 150 11.63 19.82 11.58
N MET A 151 12.04 18.84 10.78
CA MET A 151 12.08 17.45 11.21
C MET A 151 13.30 17.17 12.10
N LEU A 152 14.41 17.89 11.93
CA LEU A 152 15.53 17.85 12.88
C LEU A 152 15.11 18.31 14.29
N ARG A 153 14.26 19.34 14.40
CA ARG A 153 13.67 19.77 15.68
C ARG A 153 12.78 18.68 16.29
N VAL A 154 12.00 17.98 15.48
CA VAL A 154 11.18 16.84 15.92
C VAL A 154 12.07 15.71 16.46
N ILE A 155 13.18 15.40 15.81
CA ILE A 155 14.14 14.39 16.26
C ILE A 155 14.75 14.78 17.61
N ASP A 156 15.16 16.04 17.82
CA ASP A 156 15.69 16.52 19.10
C ASP A 156 14.65 16.39 20.23
N LEU A 157 13.40 16.81 19.98
CA LEU A 157 12.31 16.65 20.95
C LEU A 157 12.05 15.17 21.28
N ALA A 158 12.04 14.31 20.28
CA ALA A 158 11.86 12.87 20.45
C ALA A 158 13.01 12.22 21.23
N GLN A 159 14.26 12.65 21.00
CA GLN A 159 15.41 12.22 21.78
C GLN A 159 15.28 12.61 23.25
N ARG A 160 14.89 13.86 23.54
CA ARG A 160 14.63 14.30 24.93
C ARG A 160 13.52 13.49 25.58
N ALA A 161 12.44 13.21 24.84
CA ALA A 161 11.35 12.38 25.31
C ALA A 161 11.81 10.95 25.64
N ALA A 162 12.73 10.37 24.87
CA ALA A 162 13.21 9.00 25.08
C ALA A 162 13.81 8.78 26.47
N HIS A 163 14.49 9.77 27.03
CA HIS A 163 15.14 9.75 28.35
C HIS A 163 14.18 9.88 29.54
N SER A 164 12.87 9.97 29.30
CA SER A 164 11.85 10.11 30.33
C SER A 164 10.72 9.10 30.12
N ASN A 165 10.01 8.72 31.19
CA ASN A 165 8.83 7.85 31.11
C ASN A 165 7.51 8.63 30.95
N ILE A 166 7.58 9.94 30.68
CA ILE A 166 6.40 10.75 30.41
C ILE A 166 5.63 10.25 29.18
N PRO A 167 4.28 10.33 29.19
CA PRO A 167 3.46 10.10 28.01
C PRO A 167 3.85 11.07 26.89
N VAL A 168 3.95 10.53 25.67
CA VAL A 168 4.28 11.30 24.46
C VAL A 168 3.10 11.25 23.51
N VAL A 169 2.72 12.39 22.93
CA VAL A 169 1.69 12.48 21.90
C VAL A 169 2.34 12.92 20.59
N LEU A 170 2.20 12.11 19.55
CA LEU A 170 2.70 12.38 18.21
C LEU A 170 1.55 12.88 17.34
N GLU A 171 1.58 14.15 16.97
CA GLU A 171 0.57 14.77 16.13
C GLU A 171 1.06 14.90 14.70
N GLY A 172 0.19 14.69 13.73
CA GLY A 172 0.50 14.93 12.33
C GLY A 172 -0.36 14.12 11.40
N GLU A 173 -0.38 14.51 10.13
CA GLU A 173 -1.20 13.89 9.10
C GLU A 173 -0.93 12.38 8.95
N SER A 174 -1.83 11.67 8.29
CA SER A 174 -1.59 10.25 8.00
C SER A 174 -0.37 10.09 7.09
N GLY A 175 0.51 9.14 7.44
CA GLY A 175 1.66 8.80 6.62
C GLY A 175 2.90 9.70 6.80
N VAL A 176 2.96 10.60 7.79
CA VAL A 176 4.14 11.44 8.06
C VAL A 176 5.29 10.71 8.77
N GLY A 177 5.08 9.48 9.23
CA GLY A 177 6.10 8.67 9.94
C GLY A 177 5.95 8.62 11.47
N LYS A 178 4.75 8.87 12.02
CA LYS A 178 4.48 8.81 13.48
C LYS A 178 4.98 7.52 14.14
N GLU A 179 4.71 6.36 13.52
CA GLU A 179 5.16 5.06 14.05
C GLU A 179 6.70 4.93 14.06
N MET A 180 7.39 5.44 13.04
CA MET A 180 8.85 5.41 12.97
C MET A 180 9.47 6.23 14.11
N VAL A 181 8.91 7.42 14.38
CA VAL A 181 9.32 8.25 15.52
C VAL A 181 9.04 7.54 16.84
N ALA A 182 7.88 6.91 17.01
CA ALA A 182 7.56 6.14 18.22
C ALA A 182 8.55 4.99 18.47
N ARG A 183 8.93 4.25 17.42
CA ARG A 183 9.93 3.18 17.48
C ARG A 183 11.31 3.71 17.83
N ALA A 184 11.71 4.85 17.28
CA ALA A 184 12.98 5.51 17.60
C ALA A 184 13.02 5.96 19.08
N ILE A 185 11.92 6.53 19.59
CA ILE A 185 11.78 6.90 21.01
C ILE A 185 11.95 5.67 21.90
N GLN A 186 11.26 4.56 21.59
CA GLN A 186 11.39 3.34 22.40
C GLN A 186 12.80 2.76 22.35
N SER A 187 13.41 2.72 21.16
CA SER A 187 14.76 2.16 20.96
C SER A 187 15.85 2.95 21.67
N ALA A 188 15.65 4.25 21.88
CA ALA A 188 16.57 5.13 22.60
C ALA A 188 16.21 5.30 24.10
N SER A 189 15.16 4.63 24.60
CA SER A 189 14.73 4.74 25.99
C SER A 189 15.36 3.69 26.91
N ASP A 190 15.19 3.84 28.23
CA ASP A 190 15.55 2.83 29.23
C ASP A 190 14.81 1.49 29.05
N LYS A 191 13.73 1.50 28.25
CA LYS A 191 12.94 0.31 27.87
C LYS A 191 13.36 -0.24 26.50
N ALA A 192 14.55 0.11 26.00
CA ALA A 192 15.14 -0.50 24.83
C ALA A 192 15.24 -2.03 25.00
N GLY A 193 14.84 -2.78 23.97
CA GLY A 193 14.79 -4.25 24.01
C GLY A 193 13.64 -4.86 24.83
N LYS A 194 12.79 -4.06 25.48
CA LYS A 194 11.51 -4.50 26.07
C LYS A 194 10.40 -4.55 25.01
N PRO A 195 9.23 -5.17 25.31
CA PRO A 195 8.11 -5.22 24.36
C PRO A 195 7.71 -3.82 23.87
N PHE A 196 7.53 -3.69 22.56
CA PHE A 196 6.93 -2.52 21.91
C PHE A 196 5.68 -2.99 21.18
N ILE A 197 4.52 -2.81 21.82
CA ILE A 197 3.24 -3.28 21.32
C ILE A 197 2.55 -2.11 20.61
N THR A 198 2.09 -2.33 19.37
CA THR A 198 1.42 -1.33 18.55
C THR A 198 -0.04 -1.67 18.38
N VAL A 199 -0.93 -0.70 18.54
CA VAL A 199 -2.38 -0.85 18.32
C VAL A 199 -2.85 0.33 17.49
N ASN A 200 -3.49 0.06 16.35
CA ASN A 200 -4.15 1.08 15.55
C ASN A 200 -5.63 1.11 15.92
N CYS A 201 -6.05 2.16 16.64
CA CYS A 201 -7.41 2.30 17.16
C CYS A 201 -8.44 2.54 16.04
N GLY A 202 -8.05 3.22 14.96
CA GLY A 202 -8.92 3.50 13.81
C GLY A 202 -9.19 2.28 12.91
N ALA A 203 -8.32 1.26 12.94
CA ALA A 203 -8.48 0.04 12.16
C ALA A 203 -9.35 -1.04 12.86
N ILE A 204 -9.69 -0.84 14.14
CA ILE A 204 -10.38 -1.83 14.97
C ILE A 204 -11.86 -1.42 15.10
N PRO A 205 -12.82 -2.36 14.91
CA PRO A 205 -14.23 -2.10 15.19
C PRO A 205 -14.46 -1.61 16.63
N HIS A 206 -15.31 -0.59 16.80
CA HIS A 206 -15.53 0.07 18.10
C HIS A 206 -15.99 -0.90 19.20
N ASN A 207 -16.73 -1.95 18.85
CA ASN A 207 -17.21 -2.97 19.79
C ASN A 207 -16.11 -3.96 20.24
N LEU A 208 -14.96 -4.01 19.55
CA LEU A 208 -13.86 -4.93 19.84
C LEU A 208 -12.63 -4.23 20.43
N VAL A 209 -12.51 -2.91 20.27
CA VAL A 209 -11.32 -2.17 20.70
C VAL A 209 -11.06 -2.28 22.21
N GLU A 210 -12.11 -2.29 23.02
CA GLU A 210 -12.02 -2.49 24.47
C GLU A 210 -11.42 -3.85 24.82
N SER A 211 -11.95 -4.90 24.19
CA SER A 211 -11.55 -6.28 24.37
C SER A 211 -10.11 -6.53 23.91
N ILE A 212 -9.68 -5.89 22.83
CA ILE A 212 -8.29 -5.98 22.35
C ILE A 212 -7.33 -5.24 23.29
N LEU A 213 -7.68 -4.04 23.75
CA LEU A 213 -6.81 -3.25 24.63
C LEU A 213 -6.67 -3.87 26.02
N PHE A 214 -7.79 -4.22 26.66
CA PHE A 214 -7.83 -4.62 28.07
C PHE A 214 -7.98 -6.13 28.29
N GLY A 215 -8.32 -6.89 27.25
CA GLY A 215 -8.57 -8.33 27.35
C GLY A 215 -9.99 -8.63 27.83
N HIS A 216 -10.41 -9.89 27.70
CA HIS A 216 -11.71 -10.36 28.17
C HIS A 216 -11.64 -11.77 28.73
N GLU A 217 -12.51 -12.05 29.69
CA GLU A 217 -12.74 -13.42 30.16
C GLU A 217 -13.77 -14.15 29.28
N LYS A 218 -13.75 -15.48 29.36
CA LYS A 218 -14.72 -16.32 28.66
C LYS A 218 -16.15 -15.94 29.07
N GLY A 219 -17.00 -15.67 28.09
CA GLY A 219 -18.41 -15.29 28.30
C GLY A 219 -18.65 -13.81 28.59
N ALA A 220 -17.64 -12.94 28.44
CA ALA A 220 -17.79 -11.50 28.70
C ALA A 220 -18.80 -10.79 27.77
N PHE A 221 -19.00 -11.29 26.55
CA PHE A 221 -19.99 -10.79 25.58
C PHE A 221 -20.40 -11.92 24.61
N THR A 222 -21.43 -11.69 23.81
CA THR A 222 -21.89 -12.64 22.79
C THR A 222 -20.80 -12.90 21.74
N GLY A 223 -20.22 -14.10 21.74
CA GLY A 223 -19.07 -14.48 20.90
C GLY A 223 -17.72 -14.60 21.63
N ALA A 224 -17.67 -14.33 22.94
CA ALA A 224 -16.49 -14.50 23.80
C ALA A 224 -16.27 -15.97 24.21
N SER A 225 -15.98 -16.83 23.24
CA SER A 225 -15.84 -18.29 23.45
C SER A 225 -14.60 -18.68 24.28
N GLU A 226 -13.55 -17.87 24.21
CA GLU A 226 -12.26 -18.08 24.86
C GLU A 226 -11.79 -16.82 25.59
N LYS A 227 -10.84 -16.97 26.51
CA LYS A 227 -10.19 -15.85 27.20
C LYS A 227 -9.17 -15.19 26.26
N HIS A 228 -9.10 -13.87 26.26
CA HIS A 228 -8.11 -13.11 25.50
C HIS A 228 -7.28 -12.19 26.41
N THR A 229 -5.97 -12.19 26.21
CA THR A 229 -5.05 -11.30 26.92
C THR A 229 -5.01 -9.94 26.22
N GLY A 230 -5.22 -8.86 26.97
CA GLY A 230 -5.21 -7.50 26.41
C GLY A 230 -3.82 -6.99 26.07
N LYS A 231 -3.76 -6.03 25.14
CA LYS A 231 -2.51 -5.36 24.71
C LYS A 231 -1.78 -4.64 25.84
N PHE A 232 -2.48 -4.13 26.85
CA PHE A 232 -1.83 -3.58 28.04
C PHE A 232 -1.02 -4.61 28.82
N VAL A 233 -1.50 -5.85 28.92
CA VAL A 233 -0.77 -6.94 29.59
C VAL A 233 0.41 -7.41 28.74
N GLU A 234 0.22 -7.53 27.42
CA GLU A 234 1.32 -7.86 26.49
C GLU A 234 2.46 -6.81 26.53
N ALA A 235 2.11 -5.54 26.78
CA ALA A 235 3.05 -4.43 26.84
C ALA A 235 3.67 -4.23 28.23
N ASP A 236 3.35 -5.05 29.22
CA ASP A 236 3.81 -4.87 30.59
C ASP A 236 5.34 -4.86 30.69
N GLY A 237 5.88 -3.90 31.44
CA GLY A 237 7.32 -3.61 31.52
C GLY A 237 7.90 -2.92 30.28
N GLY A 238 7.15 -2.83 29.18
CA GLY A 238 7.54 -2.23 27.90
C GLY A 238 6.83 -0.92 27.58
N THR A 239 6.56 -0.74 26.29
CA THR A 239 5.91 0.45 25.71
C THR A 239 4.70 0.03 24.87
N LEU A 240 3.59 0.74 25.02
CA LEU A 240 2.39 0.61 24.20
C LEU A 240 2.25 1.85 23.31
N PHE A 241 2.20 1.62 22.01
CA PHE A 241 1.96 2.64 21.00
C PHE A 241 0.50 2.57 20.53
N LEU A 242 -0.26 3.63 20.79
CA LEU A 242 -1.65 3.77 20.37
C LEU A 242 -1.73 4.73 19.18
N ASP A 243 -1.91 4.20 17.98
CA ASP A 243 -2.09 4.97 16.76
C ASP A 243 -3.57 5.33 16.56
N GLU A 244 -3.81 6.53 16.04
CA GLU A 244 -5.12 7.15 15.89
C GLU A 244 -5.97 7.15 17.17
N ILE A 245 -5.38 7.64 18.29
CA ILE A 245 -6.05 7.69 19.60
C ILE A 245 -7.37 8.48 19.59
N GLY A 246 -7.51 9.46 18.70
CA GLY A 246 -8.72 10.25 18.50
C GLY A 246 -9.90 9.47 17.90
N ASP A 247 -9.73 8.21 17.52
CA ASP A 247 -10.82 7.31 17.09
C ASP A 247 -11.36 6.42 18.22
N LEU A 248 -10.81 6.52 19.43
CA LEU A 248 -11.29 5.70 20.55
C LEU A 248 -12.71 6.10 21.00
N PRO A 249 -13.62 5.13 21.22
CA PRO A 249 -14.91 5.39 21.86
C PRO A 249 -14.77 5.97 23.27
N LEU A 250 -15.70 6.86 23.68
CA LEU A 250 -15.68 7.53 24.99
C LEU A 250 -15.60 6.56 26.17
N GLU A 251 -16.26 5.41 26.09
CA GLU A 251 -16.26 4.38 27.14
C GLU A 251 -14.86 3.78 27.35
N VAL A 252 -14.12 3.59 26.26
CA VAL A 252 -12.76 3.06 26.25
C VAL A 252 -11.77 4.12 26.77
N GLN A 253 -12.02 5.39 26.47
CA GLN A 253 -11.23 6.52 27.00
C GLN A 253 -11.26 6.59 28.53
N VAL A 254 -12.38 6.21 29.18
CA VAL A 254 -12.47 6.14 30.66
C VAL A 254 -11.50 5.10 31.22
N LYS A 255 -11.47 3.91 30.62
CA LYS A 255 -10.58 2.82 31.05
C LYS A 255 -9.12 3.14 30.76
N LEU A 256 -8.86 3.79 29.62
CA LEU A 256 -7.53 4.27 29.28
C LEU A 256 -7.03 5.30 30.29
N LEU A 257 -7.88 6.23 30.72
CA LEU A 257 -7.53 7.20 31.75
C LEU A 257 -7.09 6.53 33.06
N ARG A 258 -7.82 5.50 33.51
CA ARG A 258 -7.43 4.70 34.69
C ARG A 258 -6.08 4.01 34.50
N ALA A 259 -5.85 3.41 33.33
CA ALA A 259 -4.57 2.78 33.00
C ALA A 259 -3.40 3.79 33.06
N VAL A 260 -3.60 5.02 32.57
CA VAL A 260 -2.55 6.06 32.54
C VAL A 260 -2.36 6.76 33.90
N GLN A 261 -3.40 6.88 34.71
CA GLN A 261 -3.32 7.51 36.03
C GLN A 261 -2.82 6.56 37.12
N GLN A 262 -3.37 5.34 37.15
CA GLN A 262 -3.20 4.39 38.25
C GLN A 262 -2.30 3.21 37.89
N GLY A 263 -2.00 2.99 36.60
CA GLY A 263 -1.31 1.78 36.15
C GLY A 263 -2.15 0.53 36.36
N GLU A 264 -3.48 0.67 36.38
CA GLU A 264 -4.43 -0.39 36.68
C GLU A 264 -5.38 -0.58 35.49
N ILE A 265 -5.58 -1.84 35.10
CA ILE A 265 -6.52 -2.25 34.06
C ILE A 265 -7.53 -3.25 34.60
N GLU A 266 -8.73 -3.24 34.01
CA GLU A 266 -9.81 -4.18 34.31
C GLU A 266 -10.18 -4.93 33.02
N THR A 267 -10.12 -6.26 33.07
CA THR A 267 -10.52 -7.14 31.97
C THR A 267 -12.03 -7.09 31.76
N VAL A 268 -12.49 -7.10 30.50
CA VAL A 268 -13.93 -7.10 30.20
C VAL A 268 -14.57 -8.38 30.73
N GLY A 269 -15.66 -8.24 31.50
CA GLY A 269 -16.39 -9.36 32.11
C GLY A 269 -15.77 -9.91 33.40
N ALA A 270 -14.60 -9.43 33.84
CA ALA A 270 -14.01 -9.79 35.12
C ALA A 270 -13.75 -8.57 35.99
N GLY A 271 -14.22 -8.59 37.23
CA GLY A 271 -13.99 -7.50 38.20
C GLY A 271 -12.57 -7.46 38.80
N LYS A 272 -11.60 -8.17 38.22
CA LYS A 272 -10.24 -8.25 38.77
C LYS A 272 -9.37 -7.14 38.18
N VAL A 273 -8.94 -6.24 39.05
CA VAL A 273 -7.95 -5.20 38.72
C VAL A 273 -6.56 -5.84 38.60
N GLN A 274 -5.83 -5.50 37.54
CA GLN A 274 -4.44 -5.91 37.31
C GLN A 274 -3.56 -4.67 37.17
N LYS A 275 -2.43 -4.64 37.90
CA LYS A 275 -1.41 -3.61 37.75
C LYS A 275 -0.50 -3.90 36.56
N VAL A 276 -0.22 -2.88 35.76
CA VAL A 276 0.67 -2.91 34.61
C VAL A 276 1.59 -1.69 34.61
N ASN A 277 2.84 -1.87 34.20
CA ASN A 277 3.84 -0.81 34.07
C ASN A 277 4.20 -0.59 32.60
N VAL A 278 3.37 0.20 31.93
CA VAL A 278 3.47 0.45 30.49
C VAL A 278 3.78 1.92 30.24
N ARG A 279 4.82 2.19 29.45
CA ARG A 279 5.04 3.53 28.91
C ARG A 279 4.09 3.74 27.73
N LEU A 280 3.37 4.85 27.72
CA LEU A 280 2.43 5.16 26.66
C LEU A 280 3.04 6.14 25.64
N ILE A 281 2.94 5.79 24.36
CA ILE A 281 3.15 6.71 23.25
C ILE A 281 1.85 6.70 22.43
N SER A 282 1.25 7.87 22.21
CA SER A 282 0.02 7.99 21.43
C SER A 282 0.28 8.77 20.16
N ALA A 283 -0.48 8.48 19.11
CA ALA A 283 -0.42 9.19 17.84
C ALA A 283 -1.83 9.54 17.35
N THR A 284 -1.96 10.66 16.64
CA THR A 284 -3.22 11.06 16.02
C THR A 284 -3.00 11.97 14.82
N ASN A 285 -3.92 11.88 13.85
CA ASN A 285 -4.07 12.84 12.76
C ASN A 285 -5.16 13.90 13.00
N LYS A 286 -5.91 13.83 14.10
CA LYS A 286 -6.98 14.77 14.45
C LYS A 286 -6.46 15.84 15.41
N ASP A 287 -7.14 16.98 15.42
CA ASP A 287 -6.96 17.98 16.47
C ASP A 287 -7.72 17.54 17.72
N LEU A 288 -7.00 17.08 18.75
CA LEU A 288 -7.61 16.60 19.98
C LEU A 288 -8.35 17.70 20.75
N ILE A 289 -7.95 18.98 20.61
CA ILE A 289 -8.64 20.10 21.26
C ILE A 289 -10.02 20.29 20.64
N GLU A 290 -10.12 20.19 19.32
CA GLU A 290 -11.40 20.23 18.62
C GLU A 290 -12.26 19.00 18.94
N GLU A 291 -11.67 17.81 19.03
CA GLU A 291 -12.40 16.60 19.44
C GLU A 291 -12.95 16.69 20.88
N VAL A 292 -12.22 17.36 21.80
CA VAL A 292 -12.71 17.69 23.14
C VAL A 292 -13.88 18.67 23.08
N ARG A 293 -13.76 19.76 22.31
CA ARG A 293 -14.86 20.73 22.15
C ARG A 293 -16.13 20.10 21.59
N LEU A 294 -15.98 19.13 20.69
CA LEU A 294 -17.08 18.40 20.07
C LEU A 294 -17.60 17.22 20.93
N GLY A 295 -17.05 17.03 22.13
CA GLY A 295 -17.48 16.00 23.09
C GLY A 295 -17.15 14.57 22.67
N ARG A 296 -16.26 14.39 21.68
CA ARG A 296 -15.82 13.07 21.17
C ARG A 296 -14.54 12.58 21.84
N PHE A 297 -13.82 13.47 22.49
CA PHE A 297 -12.66 13.14 23.31
C PHE A 297 -12.82 13.73 24.71
N ARG A 298 -12.43 12.98 25.74
CA ARG A 298 -12.56 13.46 27.11
C ARG A 298 -11.44 14.43 27.46
N GLU A 299 -11.82 15.54 28.10
CA GLU A 299 -10.90 16.59 28.54
C GLU A 299 -9.87 16.07 29.57
N ASP A 300 -10.30 15.24 30.51
CA ASP A 300 -9.43 14.65 31.55
C ASP A 300 -8.34 13.75 30.96
N LEU A 301 -8.68 12.94 29.96
CA LEU A 301 -7.73 12.13 29.20
C LEU A 301 -6.78 12.98 28.36
N TYR A 302 -7.29 14.03 27.71
CA TYR A 302 -6.48 14.94 26.91
C TYR A 302 -5.33 15.53 27.72
N TYR A 303 -5.60 16.15 28.88
CA TYR A 303 -4.56 16.74 29.71
C TYR A 303 -3.59 15.71 30.29
N ARG A 304 -4.04 14.46 30.48
CA ARG A 304 -3.18 13.39 30.99
C ARG A 304 -2.26 12.79 29.93
N LEU A 305 -2.68 12.77 28.68
CA LEU A 305 -1.87 12.30 27.55
C LEU A 305 -0.96 13.41 27.03
N ASN A 306 -1.47 14.64 26.89
CA ASN A 306 -0.80 15.76 26.25
C ASN A 306 0.25 16.44 27.15
N VAL A 307 1.14 15.64 27.74
CA VAL A 307 2.24 16.11 28.58
C VAL A 307 3.44 16.51 27.73
N PHE A 308 3.71 15.75 26.66
CA PHE A 308 4.81 16.01 25.73
C PHE A 308 4.34 15.85 24.28
N PRO A 309 3.69 16.87 23.70
CA PRO A 309 3.30 16.85 22.29
C PRO A 309 4.51 17.04 21.37
N ILE A 310 4.54 16.26 20.29
CA ILE A 310 5.51 16.36 19.20
C ILE A 310 4.72 16.41 17.89
N THR A 311 4.67 17.58 17.27
CA THR A 311 4.00 17.77 15.98
C THR A 311 4.97 17.48 14.83
N ILE A 312 4.64 16.47 14.01
CA ILE A 312 5.43 16.04 12.85
C ILE A 312 4.91 16.77 11.60
N PRO A 313 5.76 17.52 10.88
CA PRO A 313 5.34 18.26 9.70
C PRO A 313 4.95 17.33 8.54
N ALA A 314 3.92 17.74 7.79
CA ALA A 314 3.56 17.13 6.53
C ALA A 314 4.70 17.24 5.51
N LEU A 315 4.80 16.28 4.59
CA LEU A 315 5.91 16.18 3.64
C LEU A 315 6.03 17.41 2.73
N ARG A 316 4.90 18.04 2.35
CA ARG A 316 4.88 19.31 1.60
C ARG A 316 5.55 20.50 2.29
N ARG A 317 5.68 20.46 3.63
CA ARG A 317 6.37 21.51 4.41
C ARG A 317 7.85 21.21 4.63
N ARG A 318 8.34 20.06 4.15
CA ARG A 318 9.72 19.59 4.25
C ARG A 318 10.16 18.93 2.94
N LYS A 319 10.06 19.69 1.84
CA LYS A 319 10.34 19.17 0.49
C LYS A 319 11.81 18.75 0.32
N GLU A 320 12.71 19.25 1.15
CA GLU A 320 14.13 18.88 1.23
C GLU A 320 14.35 17.41 1.61
N ASP A 321 13.39 16.80 2.32
CA ASP A 321 13.45 15.38 2.70
C ASP A 321 13.12 14.46 1.50
N ILE A 322 12.36 14.94 0.50
CA ILE A 322 11.82 14.12 -0.59
C ILE A 322 12.94 13.44 -1.41
N PRO A 323 13.99 14.13 -1.89
CA PRO A 323 15.05 13.47 -2.65
C PRO A 323 15.81 12.41 -1.85
N HIS A 324 16.00 12.63 -0.55
CA HIS A 324 16.70 11.72 0.33
C HIS A 324 15.86 10.46 0.60
N LEU A 325 14.59 10.65 0.96
CA LEU A 325 13.62 9.57 1.14
C LEU A 325 13.48 8.74 -0.14
N ALA A 326 13.42 9.41 -1.30
CA ALA A 326 13.24 8.74 -2.57
C ALA A 326 14.39 7.80 -2.91
N ARG A 327 15.64 8.24 -2.70
CA ARG A 327 16.83 7.42 -2.92
C ARG A 327 16.88 6.22 -1.97
N VAL A 328 16.60 6.44 -0.68
CA VAL A 328 16.59 5.35 0.32
C VAL A 328 15.53 4.31 -0.01
N PHE A 329 14.33 4.74 -0.44
CA PHE A 329 13.29 3.81 -0.86
C PHE A 329 13.68 3.04 -2.13
N ALA A 330 14.21 3.72 -3.15
CA ALA A 330 14.66 3.06 -4.37
C ALA A 330 15.77 2.04 -4.10
N GLU A 331 16.76 2.37 -3.25
CA GLU A 331 17.81 1.46 -2.83
C GLU A 331 17.24 0.25 -2.08
N ARG A 332 16.42 0.50 -1.04
CA ARG A 332 15.80 -0.57 -0.24
C ARG A 332 14.98 -1.52 -1.10
N PHE A 333 14.14 -0.98 -1.99
CA PHE A 333 13.31 -1.80 -2.87
C PHE A 333 14.13 -2.54 -3.93
N SER A 334 15.22 -1.96 -4.44
CA SER A 334 16.13 -2.67 -5.35
C SER A 334 16.72 -3.92 -4.69
N VAL A 335 17.14 -3.81 -3.43
CA VAL A 335 17.66 -4.94 -2.63
C VAL A 335 16.56 -5.97 -2.35
N GLU A 336 15.37 -5.52 -1.94
CA GLU A 336 14.24 -6.42 -1.64
C GLU A 336 13.73 -7.19 -2.87
N GLN A 337 13.71 -6.54 -4.04
CA GLN A 337 13.33 -7.16 -5.31
C GLN A 337 14.47 -7.96 -5.95
N LYS A 338 15.67 -8.00 -5.32
CA LYS A 338 16.87 -8.69 -5.81
C LYS A 338 17.24 -8.27 -7.24
N LEU A 339 17.07 -6.98 -7.55
CA LEU A 339 17.43 -6.46 -8.86
C LEU A 339 18.96 -6.54 -9.05
N PRO A 340 19.43 -6.89 -10.26
CA PRO A 340 20.86 -7.08 -10.54
C PRO A 340 21.68 -5.79 -10.40
N ARG A 341 21.02 -4.62 -10.44
CA ARG A 341 21.62 -3.30 -10.22
C ARG A 341 20.67 -2.44 -9.38
N GLN A 342 21.25 -1.54 -8.60
CA GLN A 342 20.49 -0.55 -7.86
C GLN A 342 19.78 0.39 -8.82
N VAL A 343 18.49 0.60 -8.57
CA VAL A 343 17.68 1.55 -9.32
C VAL A 343 18.00 2.96 -8.83
N THR A 344 18.33 3.83 -9.76
CA THR A 344 18.63 5.25 -9.53
C THR A 344 17.45 6.12 -9.96
N LEU A 345 17.41 7.38 -9.52
CA LEU A 345 16.42 8.35 -9.99
C LEU A 345 17.12 9.45 -10.78
N SER A 346 16.60 9.75 -11.96
CA SER A 346 17.04 10.89 -12.77
C SER A 346 16.75 12.23 -12.07
N ALA A 347 17.44 13.29 -12.50
CA ALA A 347 17.23 14.64 -11.97
C ALA A 347 15.78 15.12 -12.19
N GLY A 348 15.22 14.82 -13.36
CA GLY A 348 13.85 15.20 -13.71
C GLY A 348 12.79 14.45 -12.91
N ALA A 349 12.99 13.14 -12.65
CA ALA A 349 12.15 12.40 -11.71
C ALA A 349 12.20 12.99 -10.29
N LEU A 350 13.38 13.34 -9.79
CA LEU A 350 13.52 13.96 -8.46
C LEU A 350 12.83 15.33 -8.38
N ALA A 351 12.95 16.15 -9.42
CA ALA A 351 12.28 17.44 -9.49
C ALA A 351 10.74 17.29 -9.55
N LEU A 352 10.22 16.32 -10.32
CA LEU A 352 8.80 15.99 -10.34
C LEU A 352 8.29 15.54 -8.96
N LEU A 353 9.00 14.62 -8.32
CA LEU A 353 8.66 14.13 -6.98
C LEU A 353 8.72 15.24 -5.93
N THR A 354 9.66 16.18 -6.05
CA THR A 354 9.79 17.32 -5.12
C THR A 354 8.70 18.36 -5.33
N ALA A 355 8.26 18.58 -6.57
CA ALA A 355 7.20 19.53 -6.89
C ALA A 355 5.85 19.11 -6.29
N TYR A 356 5.55 17.81 -6.31
CA TYR A 356 4.28 17.26 -5.82
C TYR A 356 4.08 17.44 -4.30
N ASP A 357 2.83 17.66 -3.88
CA ASP A 357 2.51 18.01 -2.48
C ASP A 357 2.26 16.81 -1.56
N TRP A 358 2.19 15.58 -2.10
CA TRP A 358 2.09 14.35 -1.30
C TRP A 358 1.00 14.37 -0.21
N PRO A 359 -0.31 14.42 -0.56
CA PRO A 359 -1.40 14.39 0.42
C PRO A 359 -1.39 13.14 1.32
N GLY A 360 -0.82 12.03 0.86
CA GLY A 360 -0.59 10.81 1.66
C GLY A 360 0.82 10.73 2.29
N ASN A 361 1.57 11.83 2.27
CA ASN A 361 2.89 12.01 2.87
C ASN A 361 3.90 10.91 2.47
N ILE A 362 4.76 10.49 3.40
CA ILE A 362 5.84 9.52 3.15
C ILE A 362 5.26 8.18 2.66
N ARG A 363 4.11 7.75 3.17
CA ARG A 363 3.46 6.50 2.74
C ARG A 363 3.08 6.53 1.26
N GLN A 364 2.60 7.66 0.75
CA GLN A 364 2.29 7.81 -0.68
C GLN A 364 3.56 7.85 -1.52
N LEU A 365 4.61 8.56 -1.07
CA LEU A 365 5.92 8.59 -1.72
C LEU A 365 6.53 7.20 -1.83
N GLU A 366 6.54 6.46 -0.72
CA GLU A 366 7.03 5.09 -0.63
C GLU A 366 6.30 4.17 -1.63
N ASN A 367 4.96 4.23 -1.68
CA ASN A 367 4.16 3.44 -2.61
C ASN A 367 4.41 3.82 -4.08
N ALA A 368 4.58 5.11 -4.38
CA ALA A 368 4.85 5.58 -5.73
C ALA A 368 6.22 5.05 -6.22
N ILE A 369 7.25 5.11 -5.38
CA ILE A 369 8.59 4.62 -5.71
C ILE A 369 8.61 3.10 -5.78
N PHE A 370 7.93 2.41 -4.87
CA PHE A 370 7.79 0.95 -4.93
C PHE A 370 7.20 0.52 -6.28
N ARG A 371 6.10 1.16 -6.69
CA ARG A 371 5.46 0.88 -7.98
C ARG A 371 6.40 1.14 -9.15
N ALA A 372 7.12 2.26 -9.13
CA ALA A 372 8.09 2.61 -10.17
C ALA A 372 9.21 1.55 -10.26
N VAL A 373 9.81 1.15 -9.13
CA VAL A 373 10.86 0.12 -9.09
C VAL A 373 10.37 -1.25 -9.59
N VAL A 374 9.12 -1.63 -9.27
CA VAL A 374 8.54 -2.91 -9.72
C VAL A 374 8.25 -2.93 -11.22
N LEU A 375 7.86 -1.78 -11.79
CA LEU A 375 7.53 -1.66 -13.22
C LEU A 375 8.73 -1.25 -14.09
N ALA A 376 9.84 -0.85 -13.46
CA ALA A 376 11.03 -0.36 -14.14
C ALA A 376 11.60 -1.39 -15.12
N GLN A 377 11.78 -0.97 -16.36
CA GLN A 377 12.47 -1.75 -17.39
C GLN A 377 13.98 -1.41 -17.45
N THR A 378 14.35 -0.25 -16.88
CA THR A 378 15.69 0.32 -16.84
C THR A 378 16.18 0.44 -15.39
N THR A 379 17.48 0.70 -15.22
CA THR A 379 18.09 0.93 -13.90
C THR A 379 18.01 2.38 -13.43
N GLU A 380 17.38 3.25 -14.21
CA GLU A 380 17.16 4.66 -13.89
C GLU A 380 15.68 4.99 -14.08
N LEU A 381 15.06 5.52 -13.02
CA LEU A 381 13.69 5.99 -13.02
C LEU A 381 13.63 7.43 -13.54
N THR A 382 12.73 7.62 -14.49
CA THR A 382 12.45 8.90 -15.16
C THR A 382 11.05 9.38 -14.80
N GLU A 383 10.67 10.57 -15.26
CA GLU A 383 9.33 11.12 -15.08
C GLU A 383 8.24 10.20 -15.65
N ALA A 384 8.57 9.45 -16.71
CA ALA A 384 7.68 8.49 -17.35
C ALA A 384 7.26 7.34 -16.41
N ASP A 385 8.07 7.03 -15.38
CA ASP A 385 7.78 6.00 -14.39
C ASP A 385 6.79 6.48 -13.31
N PHE A 386 6.46 7.78 -13.30
CA PHE A 386 5.52 8.41 -12.37
C PHE A 386 4.31 9.06 -13.07
N PRO A 387 3.59 8.34 -13.96
CA PRO A 387 2.54 8.94 -14.79
C PRO A 387 1.38 9.49 -13.96
N GLN A 388 1.04 8.84 -12.84
CA GLN A 388 0.00 9.30 -11.91
C GLN A 388 0.32 10.64 -11.22
N ILE A 389 1.61 10.99 -11.09
CA ILE A 389 2.07 12.25 -10.48
C ILE A 389 2.15 13.32 -11.56
N ALA A 390 2.74 12.99 -12.71
CA ALA A 390 2.82 13.87 -13.88
C ALA A 390 1.42 14.35 -14.33
N ALA A 391 0.42 13.47 -14.33
CA ALA A 391 -0.96 13.83 -14.68
C ALA A 391 -1.61 14.86 -13.72
N GLN A 392 -1.14 14.95 -12.48
CA GLN A 392 -1.64 15.89 -11.46
C GLN A 392 -0.84 17.19 -11.40
N LEU A 393 0.26 17.27 -12.14
CA LEU A 393 1.10 18.46 -12.31
C LEU A 393 1.14 18.88 -13.79
N PRO A 394 0.00 19.30 -14.37
CA PRO A 394 -0.08 19.63 -15.80
C PRO A 394 0.84 20.78 -16.23
N ASP A 395 1.25 21.64 -15.29
CA ASP A 395 2.15 22.76 -15.56
C ASP A 395 3.64 22.39 -15.47
N TYR A 396 3.99 21.21 -14.97
CA TYR A 396 5.38 20.74 -14.92
C TYR A 396 5.95 20.46 -16.31
N HIS A 397 5.13 19.94 -17.23
CA HIS A 397 5.51 19.74 -18.63
C HIS A 397 5.41 21.00 -19.51
N ARG A 398 4.87 22.12 -18.98
CA ARG A 398 4.83 23.40 -19.71
C ARG A 398 6.04 24.31 -19.43
N GLY A 399 6.94 23.90 -18.54
CA GLY A 399 8.00 24.78 -18.00
C GLY A 399 9.42 24.62 -18.56
N GLU A 400 9.79 23.51 -19.21
CA GLU A 400 11.18 23.31 -19.67
C GLU A 400 11.36 23.56 -21.18
N LEU A 401 11.18 24.84 -21.54
CA LEU A 401 11.99 25.51 -22.57
C LEU A 401 12.39 26.90 -22.05
N VAL A 402 12.92 26.99 -20.83
CA VAL A 402 13.60 28.21 -20.35
C VAL A 402 14.85 27.81 -19.56
N GLY A 403 16.00 27.96 -20.23
CA GLY A 403 17.26 28.44 -19.65
C GLY A 403 17.89 27.65 -18.50
N THR A 404 18.93 26.90 -18.82
CA THR A 404 20.00 26.51 -17.89
C THR A 404 20.56 27.74 -17.14
N PRO A 405 20.75 27.68 -15.81
CA PRO A 405 21.56 28.68 -15.11
C PRO A 405 23.03 28.31 -15.22
N SER A 406 23.76 28.99 -16.10
CA SER A 406 25.22 29.01 -16.08
C SER A 406 25.72 29.96 -14.99
N LEU A 407 26.56 29.46 -14.09
CA LEU A 407 27.37 30.27 -13.17
C LEU A 407 28.66 30.76 -13.87
N PRO A 408 29.32 31.82 -13.37
CA PRO A 408 29.65 33.01 -14.14
C PRO A 408 31.01 32.92 -14.85
N SER A 409 31.09 33.44 -16.07
CA SER A 409 32.35 33.78 -16.71
C SER A 409 32.69 35.25 -16.50
N VAL A 410 33.96 35.46 -16.17
CA VAL A 410 34.62 36.73 -15.91
C VAL A 410 34.62 37.62 -17.15
N SER A 411 34.39 38.93 -16.92
CA SER A 411 34.67 40.16 -17.70
C SER A 411 35.59 40.03 -18.93
N THR A 412 35.48 40.77 -20.04
CA THR A 412 35.00 42.15 -20.30
C THR A 412 35.10 42.38 -21.83
N GLU A 413 34.27 43.26 -22.37
CA GLU A 413 34.52 44.11 -23.55
C GLU A 413 35.13 43.47 -24.82
N SER A 414 34.32 43.19 -25.86
CA SER A 414 34.66 43.41 -27.29
C SER A 414 33.67 42.84 -28.34
N GLU A 415 32.36 42.85 -28.13
CA GLU A 415 31.37 42.45 -29.16
C GLU A 415 30.80 43.63 -29.98
N ARG A 416 31.64 44.62 -30.29
CA ARG A 416 31.36 45.61 -31.35
C ARG A 416 31.98 45.23 -32.71
N ALA A 417 32.66 44.10 -32.82
CA ALA A 417 33.46 43.76 -34.00
C ALA A 417 32.86 42.71 -34.97
N VAL A 418 31.71 42.10 -34.66
CA VAL A 418 31.18 40.99 -35.48
C VAL A 418 29.89 41.34 -36.24
N ARG A 419 29.39 42.58 -36.08
CA ARG A 419 28.11 43.02 -36.67
C ARG A 419 28.20 43.58 -38.09
N ASP A 420 29.40 43.73 -38.65
CA ASP A 420 29.63 44.41 -39.94
C ASP A 420 30.16 43.51 -41.07
N ALA A 421 30.20 42.19 -40.90
CA ALA A 421 30.65 41.30 -41.97
C ALA A 421 29.49 40.48 -42.57
N LEU A 422 28.98 41.01 -43.69
CA LEU A 422 28.46 40.27 -44.85
C LEU A 422 26.97 39.94 -44.88
N ALA A 423 26.20 40.98 -45.23
CA ALA A 423 25.05 40.86 -46.11
C ALA A 423 25.52 40.85 -47.57
N GLU A 424 25.25 39.79 -48.34
CA GLU A 424 25.00 39.81 -49.80
C GLU A 424 24.15 38.57 -50.19
N THR A 425 23.08 38.80 -50.96
CA THR A 425 22.18 37.81 -51.62
C THR A 425 22.75 37.45 -53.02
N PRO A 426 22.25 36.48 -53.86
CA PRO A 426 20.84 36.04 -54.05
C PRO A 426 20.52 34.57 -54.53
N VAL A 427 19.22 34.19 -54.39
CA VAL A 427 18.28 33.44 -55.30
C VAL A 427 18.49 31.97 -55.74
N PHE A 428 17.48 31.11 -55.47
CA PHE A 428 16.63 30.26 -56.38
C PHE A 428 15.46 29.70 -55.53
N ALA A 429 14.20 30.16 -55.61
CA ALA A 429 13.12 30.01 -56.60
C ALA A 429 12.39 28.64 -56.65
N ASN A 430 11.08 28.69 -56.35
CA ASN A 430 9.94 27.77 -56.57
C ASN A 430 9.84 26.52 -55.67
N SER A 431 8.76 26.29 -54.91
CA SER A 431 7.38 26.06 -55.40
C SER A 431 6.26 26.59 -54.49
N GLU A 432 5.05 26.52 -55.04
CA GLU A 432 3.86 27.31 -54.77
C GLU A 432 3.03 26.91 -53.53
N ARG A 433 2.14 27.84 -53.19
CA ARG A 433 1.17 27.87 -52.09
C ARG A 433 0.12 26.75 -52.15
N GLY A 434 -0.19 26.20 -50.97
CA GLY A 434 -1.48 25.58 -50.64
C GLY A 434 -1.90 26.02 -49.23
N ARG A 435 -3.13 26.56 -49.11
CA ARG A 435 -3.76 27.05 -47.88
C ARG A 435 -4.21 25.90 -46.95
N ASP A 436 -4.49 26.26 -45.70
CA ASP A 436 -5.06 25.48 -44.59
C ASP A 436 -4.08 24.56 -43.83
N GLY A 437 -3.35 25.16 -42.89
CA GLY A 437 -2.70 24.43 -41.79
C GLY A 437 -3.73 23.99 -40.74
N ARG A 438 -4.53 22.97 -41.07
CA ARG A 438 -5.22 22.16 -40.07
C ARG A 438 -4.23 21.12 -39.56
N ILE A 439 -3.88 21.20 -38.28
CA ILE A 439 -3.07 20.18 -37.62
C ILE A 439 -4.00 19.00 -37.37
N ASP A 440 -3.79 17.90 -38.08
CA ASP A 440 -4.54 16.66 -37.90
C ASP A 440 -4.18 16.06 -36.52
N ALA A 441 -5.04 16.32 -35.53
CA ALA A 441 -4.86 15.87 -34.15
C ALA A 441 -4.78 14.34 -34.05
N LYS A 442 -5.38 13.61 -35.00
CA LYS A 442 -5.33 12.16 -35.09
C LYS A 442 -3.95 11.67 -35.53
N ALA A 443 -3.29 12.39 -36.44
CA ALA A 443 -1.93 12.10 -36.87
C ALA A 443 -0.89 12.38 -35.77
N MET A 444 -1.07 13.43 -34.96
CA MET A 444 -0.19 13.69 -33.82
C MET A 444 -0.34 12.67 -32.69
N LEU A 445 -1.57 12.25 -32.35
CA LEU A 445 -1.79 11.21 -31.33
C LEU A 445 -1.25 9.83 -31.77
N ALA A 446 -1.41 9.49 -33.06
CA ALA A 446 -0.89 8.25 -33.62
C ALA A 446 0.65 8.22 -33.68
N ALA A 447 1.29 9.37 -33.89
CA ALA A 447 2.75 9.49 -33.88
C ALA A 447 3.37 9.42 -32.47
N ALA A 448 2.64 9.86 -31.43
CA ALA A 448 3.10 9.81 -30.04
C ALA A 448 2.86 8.45 -29.37
N TYR A 449 1.88 7.66 -29.84
CA TYR A 449 1.53 6.34 -29.29
C TYR A 449 1.22 5.34 -30.42
N PRO A 450 2.18 4.50 -30.85
CA PRO A 450 1.99 3.58 -31.98
C PRO A 450 1.02 2.40 -31.74
N THR A 451 0.20 2.45 -30.68
CA THR A 451 -0.85 1.48 -30.33
C THR A 451 -2.25 2.11 -30.16
N ALA A 452 -2.47 3.32 -30.68
CA ALA A 452 -3.71 4.09 -30.49
C ALA A 452 -4.87 3.72 -31.44
N GLU A 453 -5.23 2.43 -31.57
CA GLU A 453 -6.50 2.05 -32.23
C GLU A 453 -7.73 2.18 -31.29
N ASN A 454 -7.53 2.43 -29.99
CA ASN A 454 -8.58 2.34 -28.97
C ASN A 454 -8.75 3.63 -28.13
N VAL A 455 -8.40 4.80 -28.68
CA VAL A 455 -8.49 6.09 -27.97
C VAL A 455 -9.75 6.84 -28.41
N ILE A 456 -10.71 6.98 -27.49
CA ILE A 456 -11.91 7.80 -27.70
C ILE A 456 -11.56 9.23 -27.29
N ALA A 457 -11.43 10.13 -28.27
CA ALA A 457 -11.11 11.53 -28.04
C ALA A 457 -12.33 12.30 -27.52
N THR A 458 -12.15 13.14 -26.50
CA THR A 458 -13.21 13.98 -25.93
C THR A 458 -13.36 15.34 -26.63
N THR A 459 -12.39 15.68 -27.49
CA THR A 459 -12.35 16.90 -28.29
C THR A 459 -12.36 16.55 -29.77
N ASP A 460 -12.95 17.43 -30.59
CA ASP A 460 -12.93 17.30 -32.04
C ASP A 460 -11.63 17.89 -32.64
N GLU A 461 -11.49 17.82 -33.97
CA GLU A 461 -10.34 18.32 -34.71
C GLU A 461 -10.13 19.84 -34.59
N SER A 462 -11.12 20.57 -34.06
CA SER A 462 -11.02 22.01 -33.78
C SER A 462 -10.66 22.32 -32.32
N GLY A 463 -10.55 21.30 -31.47
CA GLY A 463 -10.27 21.44 -30.03
C GLY A 463 -11.51 21.76 -29.20
N GLU A 464 -12.71 21.70 -29.80
CA GLU A 464 -13.97 21.89 -29.08
C GLU A 464 -14.48 20.58 -28.48
N VAL A 465 -15.28 20.67 -27.41
CA VAL A 465 -15.82 19.51 -26.71
C VAL A 465 -16.86 18.82 -27.59
N ARG A 466 -16.64 17.53 -27.87
CA ARG A 466 -17.58 16.72 -28.66
C ARG A 466 -18.92 16.59 -27.97
N LYS A 467 -20.00 16.45 -28.74
CA LYS A 467 -21.32 16.19 -28.18
C LYS A 467 -21.31 14.84 -27.48
N LEU A 468 -22.01 14.77 -26.36
CA LEU A 468 -22.11 13.56 -25.55
C LEU A 468 -22.64 12.36 -26.35
N ALA A 469 -23.53 12.59 -27.32
CA ALA A 469 -24.06 11.54 -28.20
C ALA A 469 -22.98 10.90 -29.07
N ASP A 470 -22.03 11.68 -29.60
CA ASP A 470 -20.99 11.18 -30.51
C ASP A 470 -19.93 10.37 -29.75
N VAL A 471 -19.61 10.79 -28.52
CA VAL A 471 -18.71 10.05 -27.61
C VAL A 471 -19.38 8.78 -27.09
N GLU A 472 -20.69 8.84 -26.80
CA GLU A 472 -21.47 7.68 -26.36
C GLU A 472 -21.58 6.62 -27.46
N GLU A 473 -21.82 7.02 -28.70
CA GLU A 473 -21.86 6.10 -29.85
C GLU A 473 -20.52 5.38 -30.03
N GLU A 474 -19.41 6.12 -30.02
CA GLU A 474 -18.07 5.56 -30.21
C GLU A 474 -17.70 4.59 -29.07
N LEU A 475 -18.09 4.91 -27.84
CA LEU A 475 -17.91 4.04 -26.68
C LEU A 475 -18.75 2.75 -26.77
N ILE A 476 -19.97 2.84 -27.29
CA ILE A 476 -20.84 1.67 -27.52
C ILE A 476 -20.24 0.78 -28.61
N ARG A 477 -19.78 1.35 -29.74
CA ARG A 477 -19.11 0.59 -30.82
C ARG A 477 -17.83 -0.09 -30.33
N PHE A 478 -17.01 0.63 -29.56
CA PHE A 478 -15.82 0.07 -28.93
C PHE A 478 -16.16 -1.08 -27.98
N ALA A 479 -17.16 -0.90 -27.10
CA ALA A 479 -17.57 -1.94 -26.17
C ALA A 479 -18.12 -3.18 -26.88
N LEU A 480 -18.89 -3.01 -27.97
CA LEU A 480 -19.35 -4.13 -28.81
C LEU A 480 -18.17 -4.91 -29.41
N LYS A 481 -17.16 -4.22 -29.95
CA LYS A 481 -15.96 -4.84 -30.51
C LYS A 481 -15.14 -5.56 -29.44
N PHE A 482 -14.88 -4.89 -28.31
CA PHE A 482 -14.06 -5.41 -27.21
C PHE A 482 -14.69 -6.64 -26.54
N TYR A 483 -16.01 -6.63 -26.35
CA TYR A 483 -16.76 -7.74 -25.75
C TYR A 483 -17.38 -8.70 -26.79
N ARG A 484 -16.93 -8.65 -28.06
CA ARG A 484 -17.32 -9.56 -29.14
C ARG A 484 -18.85 -9.70 -29.33
N GLY A 485 -19.58 -8.60 -29.21
CA GLY A 485 -21.04 -8.57 -29.41
C GLY A 485 -21.89 -9.14 -28.26
N GLN A 486 -21.31 -9.46 -27.10
CA GLN A 486 -22.08 -9.97 -25.95
C GLN A 486 -22.92 -8.88 -25.27
N MET A 487 -24.16 -8.66 -25.75
CA MET A 487 -25.06 -7.58 -25.32
C MET A 487 -25.26 -7.46 -23.81
N SER A 488 -25.41 -8.59 -23.11
CA SER A 488 -25.57 -8.60 -21.64
C SER A 488 -24.31 -8.14 -20.91
N GLN A 489 -23.12 -8.42 -21.45
CA GLN A 489 -21.85 -7.99 -20.88
C GLN A 489 -21.59 -6.52 -21.18
N VAL A 490 -21.89 -6.08 -22.40
CA VAL A 490 -21.77 -4.68 -22.85
C VAL A 490 -22.68 -3.77 -22.02
N ALA A 491 -23.96 -4.09 -21.89
CA ALA A 491 -24.90 -3.31 -21.09
C ALA A 491 -24.46 -3.19 -19.62
N ARG A 492 -24.04 -4.31 -19.00
CA ARG A 492 -23.56 -4.33 -17.61
C ARG A 492 -22.29 -3.50 -17.42
N LYS A 493 -21.37 -3.49 -18.39
CA LYS A 493 -20.10 -2.77 -18.30
C LYS A 493 -20.23 -1.28 -18.62
N LEU A 494 -21.16 -0.90 -19.49
CA LEU A 494 -21.53 0.48 -19.74
C LEU A 494 -22.45 1.07 -18.66
N GLY A 495 -22.95 0.24 -17.72
CA GLY A 495 -23.83 0.70 -16.64
C GLY A 495 -25.24 1.08 -17.10
N ILE A 496 -25.66 0.63 -18.29
CA ILE A 496 -26.98 0.91 -18.86
C ILE A 496 -27.85 -0.36 -18.90
N GLY A 497 -29.17 -0.19 -18.84
CA GLY A 497 -30.09 -1.32 -18.98
C GLY A 497 -30.04 -1.93 -20.38
N ARG A 498 -30.26 -3.25 -20.52
CA ARG A 498 -30.26 -3.93 -21.83
C ARG A 498 -31.23 -3.28 -22.82
N SER A 499 -32.45 -2.96 -22.39
CA SER A 499 -33.43 -2.24 -23.22
C SER A 499 -32.96 -0.87 -23.67
N THR A 500 -32.13 -0.19 -22.86
CA THR A 500 -31.53 1.10 -23.20
C THR A 500 -30.42 0.93 -24.23
N LEU A 501 -29.58 -0.11 -24.09
CA LEU A 501 -28.57 -0.46 -25.09
C LEU A 501 -29.23 -0.77 -26.44
N TYR A 502 -30.24 -1.65 -26.51
CA TYR A 502 -30.92 -1.96 -27.77
C TYR A 502 -31.59 -0.73 -28.42
N ARG A 503 -32.16 0.18 -27.62
CA ARG A 503 -32.71 1.44 -28.13
C ARG A 503 -31.61 2.31 -28.74
N LYS A 504 -30.48 2.46 -28.04
CA LYS A 504 -29.31 3.23 -28.50
C LYS A 504 -28.69 2.65 -29.76
N LEU A 505 -28.57 1.32 -29.87
CA LEU A 505 -28.11 0.66 -31.09
C LEU A 505 -29.00 1.00 -32.29
N LYS A 506 -30.32 1.02 -32.09
CA LYS A 506 -31.27 1.43 -33.13
C LYS A 506 -31.15 2.92 -33.49
N ASP A 507 -30.96 3.78 -32.49
CA ASP A 507 -30.77 5.23 -32.69
C ASP A 507 -29.46 5.53 -33.47
N TYR A 508 -28.42 4.71 -33.28
CA TYR A 508 -27.12 4.81 -33.97
C TYR A 508 -27.01 3.94 -35.23
N GLY A 509 -28.11 3.30 -35.65
CA GLY A 509 -28.15 2.48 -36.87
C GLY A 509 -27.21 1.26 -36.84
N ILE A 510 -27.01 0.64 -35.68
CA ILE A 510 -26.20 -0.57 -35.48
C ILE A 510 -27.14 -1.78 -35.39
N ASP A 511 -26.99 -2.76 -36.29
CA ASP A 511 -27.79 -3.99 -36.25
C ASP A 511 -27.49 -4.82 -34.97
N PRO A 512 -28.48 -5.05 -34.08
CA PRO A 512 -28.29 -5.83 -32.88
C PRO A 512 -28.05 -7.34 -33.11
N ASP A 513 -28.44 -7.88 -34.27
CA ASP A 513 -28.30 -9.31 -34.61
C ASP A 513 -26.99 -9.61 -35.35
N ASP A 514 -26.31 -8.58 -35.88
CA ASP A 514 -24.95 -8.67 -36.44
C ASP A 514 -24.07 -7.45 -36.04
N PRO A 515 -23.80 -7.27 -34.73
CA PRO A 515 -23.19 -6.05 -34.18
C PRO A 515 -21.71 -5.86 -34.53
N LEU A 516 -21.08 -6.85 -35.17
CA LEU A 516 -19.66 -6.82 -35.53
C LEU A 516 -19.43 -6.33 -36.96
N LYS A 517 -20.45 -6.37 -37.81
CA LYS A 517 -20.32 -6.01 -39.23
C LYS A 517 -20.32 -4.49 -39.47
N GLU A 518 -20.93 -3.74 -38.55
CA GLU A 518 -21.04 -2.26 -38.60
C GLU A 518 -20.21 -1.55 -37.52
N ALA A 519 -19.47 -2.29 -36.68
CA ALA A 519 -18.55 -1.76 -35.68
C ALA A 519 -17.09 -1.63 -36.19
N ALA A 520 -16.90 -1.74 -37.51
CA ALA A 520 -15.60 -1.68 -38.21
C ALA A 520 -15.25 -0.26 -38.66
#